data_AF-A0A4R3MZS6-F1
#
_entry.id   AF-A0A4R3MZS6-F1
#
_cell.length_a   1.000
_cell.length_b   1.000
_cell.length_c   1.000
_cell.angle_alpha   90.00
_cell.angle_beta   90.00
_cell.angle_gamma   90.00
#
_symmetry.space_group_name_H-M   'P 1'
#
loop_
_entity.id
_entity.type
_entity.pdbx_description
1 polymer ?
#
loop_
_entity_poly.entity_id
_entity_poly.type
_entity_poly.pdbx_seq_one_letter_code
_entity_poly.pdbx_strand_id
1 'polypeptide(L)'
;MSNSAKQSSFLLALLPLVILYAGAAVLVVLSRDGLGGMVQYWEFFVPVVAVISLMSGWGQAYVNGNSRLMYLIKQVIIWGLLIAILWMFQTLGITSALGDQKYALVLLALLVLTAIAVGLSLDFKLFFFGLFLAAGAYLLAVPADTTILTKVGEIFRIADPQNKPQTIVVTMALVGFVLSAFFLISVRGAIMAKRIRAK
;
A
#
# COMPACT_ATOMS: atom_id res chain seq x y z
N MET A 1 -23.94 23.36 8.15
CA MET A 1 -22.51 23.04 8.00
C MET A 1 -22.03 23.64 6.68
N SER A 2 -21.07 24.57 6.70
CA SER A 2 -20.56 25.20 5.48
C SER A 2 -19.80 24.18 4.60
N ASN A 3 -19.83 24.38 3.27
CA ASN A 3 -19.17 23.48 2.30
C ASN A 3 -17.66 23.31 2.56
N SER A 4 -17.00 24.36 3.09
CA SER A 4 -15.60 24.36 3.54
C SER A 4 -15.27 23.23 4.53
N ALA A 5 -16.09 23.05 5.56
CA ALA A 5 -15.83 22.07 6.62
C ALA A 5 -15.96 20.61 6.11
N LYS A 6 -16.87 20.36 5.17
CA LYS A 6 -17.02 19.03 4.54
C LYS A 6 -15.84 18.71 3.61
N GLN A 7 -15.37 19.71 2.85
CA GLN A 7 -14.24 19.55 1.94
C GLN A 7 -12.92 19.30 2.69
N SER A 8 -12.67 20.02 3.78
CA SER A 8 -11.51 19.80 4.67
C SER A 8 -11.49 18.38 5.27
N SER A 9 -12.64 17.89 5.75
CA SER A 9 -12.78 16.53 6.30
C SER A 9 -12.56 15.41 5.27
N PHE A 10 -12.79 15.69 3.99
CA PHE A 10 -12.54 14.75 2.91
C PHE A 10 -11.06 14.71 2.53
N LEU A 11 -10.42 15.86 2.36
CA LEU A 11 -8.97 15.94 2.07
C LEU A 11 -8.14 15.28 3.17
N LEU A 12 -8.49 15.51 4.44
CA LEU A 12 -7.82 14.89 5.57
C LEU A 12 -7.93 13.35 5.55
N ALA A 13 -9.00 12.82 4.95
CA ALA A 13 -9.24 11.38 4.86
C ALA A 13 -8.50 10.71 3.71
N LEU A 14 -8.15 11.48 2.67
CA LEU A 14 -7.30 11.03 1.58
C LEU A 14 -5.82 11.04 1.97
N LEU A 15 -5.41 11.89 2.93
CA LEU A 15 -4.02 12.05 3.34
C LEU A 15 -3.29 10.72 3.60
N PRO A 16 -3.85 9.73 4.32
CA PRO A 16 -3.16 8.45 4.52
C PRO A 16 -2.94 7.70 3.21
N LEU A 17 -3.89 7.75 2.27
CA LEU A 17 -3.73 7.15 0.95
C LEU A 17 -2.65 7.89 0.14
N VAL A 18 -2.61 9.22 0.21
CA VAL A 18 -1.57 10.01 -0.46
C VAL A 18 -0.19 9.62 0.06
N ILE A 19 -0.02 9.51 1.39
CA ILE A 19 1.26 9.10 2.00
C ILE A 19 1.67 7.71 1.53
N LEU A 20 0.74 6.74 1.54
CA LEU A 20 1.03 5.38 1.09
C LEU A 20 1.49 5.34 -0.37
N TYR A 21 0.69 5.89 -1.28
CA TYR A 21 0.95 5.80 -2.71
C TYR A 21 2.14 6.66 -3.14
N ALA A 22 2.25 7.89 -2.65
CA ALA A 22 3.39 8.76 -2.98
C ALA A 22 4.69 8.23 -2.39
N GLY A 23 4.69 7.81 -1.11
CA GLY A 23 5.86 7.25 -0.45
C GLY A 23 6.36 6.00 -1.16
N ALA A 24 5.47 5.05 -1.44
CA ALA A 24 5.83 3.82 -2.14
C ALA A 24 6.27 4.09 -3.60
N ALA A 25 5.61 5.00 -4.33
CA ALA A 25 6.03 5.34 -5.70
C ALA A 25 7.43 5.96 -5.72
N VAL A 26 7.72 6.89 -4.79
CA VAL A 26 9.06 7.47 -4.64
C VAL A 26 10.08 6.39 -4.34
N LEU A 27 9.81 5.52 -3.37
CA LEU A 27 10.74 4.44 -3.01
C LEU A 27 10.98 3.47 -4.17
N VAL A 28 9.94 3.09 -4.92
CA VAL A 28 10.10 2.24 -6.11
C VAL A 28 10.96 2.91 -7.17
N VAL A 29 10.72 4.20 -7.44
CA VAL A 29 11.51 4.95 -8.42
C VAL A 29 12.97 5.03 -8.00
N LEU A 30 13.25 5.38 -6.73
CA LEU A 30 14.61 5.47 -6.20
C LEU A 30 15.31 4.11 -6.13
N SER A 31 14.56 3.02 -5.94
CA SER A 31 15.11 1.66 -5.86
C SER A 31 15.56 1.08 -7.20
N ARG A 32 15.21 1.71 -8.33
CA ARG A 32 15.64 1.22 -9.66
C ARG A 32 17.16 1.31 -9.84
N ASP A 33 17.76 2.38 -9.34
CA ASP A 33 19.18 2.68 -9.57
C ASP A 33 20.09 2.00 -8.54
N GLY A 34 19.51 1.44 -7.46
CA GLY A 34 20.27 0.81 -6.39
C GLY A 34 19.39 0.23 -5.29
N LEU A 35 18.77 -0.92 -5.56
CA LEU A 35 17.83 -1.55 -4.62
C LEU A 35 18.47 -1.87 -3.26
N GLY A 36 19.73 -2.32 -3.23
CA GLY A 36 20.43 -2.62 -1.98
C GLY A 36 20.61 -1.40 -1.07
N GLY A 37 20.95 -0.25 -1.64
CA GLY A 37 21.08 1.01 -0.89
C GLY A 37 19.75 1.57 -0.38
N MET A 38 18.62 1.03 -0.85
CA MET A 38 17.29 1.48 -0.47
C MET A 38 16.62 0.62 0.61
N VAL A 39 17.27 -0.46 1.06
CA VAL A 39 16.74 -1.40 2.08
C VAL A 39 16.23 -0.68 3.32
N GLN A 40 17.07 0.19 3.90
CA GLN A 40 16.74 0.86 5.16
C GLN A 40 15.50 1.77 5.03
N TYR A 41 15.32 2.41 3.88
CA TYR A 41 14.14 3.24 3.63
C TYR A 41 12.87 2.40 3.52
N TRP A 42 12.96 1.21 2.92
CA TRP A 42 11.87 0.25 2.91
C TRP A 42 11.54 -0.29 4.30
N GLU A 43 12.56 -0.59 5.12
CA GLU A 43 12.37 -1.00 6.53
C GLU A 43 11.67 0.08 7.34
N PHE A 44 12.01 1.36 7.15
CA PHE A 44 11.31 2.48 7.78
C PHE A 44 9.90 2.70 7.23
N PHE A 45 9.66 2.35 5.97
CA PHE A 45 8.35 2.49 5.37
C PHE A 45 7.34 1.45 5.89
N VAL A 46 7.79 0.23 6.22
CA VAL A 46 6.93 -0.82 6.80
C VAL A 46 6.12 -0.34 8.02
N PRO A 47 6.71 0.24 9.09
CA PRO A 47 5.95 0.73 10.24
C PRO A 47 5.04 1.91 9.88
N VAL A 48 5.40 2.74 8.89
CA VAL A 48 4.51 3.81 8.39
C VAL A 48 3.24 3.21 7.78
N VAL A 49 3.38 2.17 6.94
CA VAL A 49 2.24 1.46 6.37
C VAL A 49 1.40 0.81 7.48
N ALA A 50 2.03 0.20 8.49
CA ALA A 50 1.35 -0.40 9.62
C ALA A 50 0.51 0.60 10.42
N VAL A 51 1.07 1.77 10.76
CA VAL A 51 0.37 2.84 11.47
C VAL A 51 -0.81 3.36 10.66
N ILE A 52 -0.63 3.61 9.36
CA ILE A 52 -1.71 4.04 8.49
C ILE A 52 -2.81 2.98 8.43
N SER A 53 -2.44 1.70 8.29
CA SER A 53 -3.37 0.57 8.28
C SER A 53 -4.21 0.50 9.54
N LEU A 54 -3.60 0.71 10.72
CA LEU A 54 -4.30 0.71 12.01
C LEU A 54 -5.37 1.82 12.09
N MET A 55 -5.16 2.94 11.41
CA MET A 55 -6.06 4.11 11.45
C MET A 55 -7.11 4.11 10.33
N SER A 56 -6.90 3.40 9.22
CA SER A 56 -7.69 3.59 8.00
C SER A 56 -8.95 2.71 7.88
N GLY A 57 -9.04 1.57 8.58
CA GLY A 57 -10.10 0.57 8.36
C GLY A 57 -11.35 0.69 9.23
N TRP A 58 -11.41 1.68 10.13
CA TRP A 58 -12.50 1.84 11.10
C TRP A 58 -13.88 1.98 10.47
N GLY A 59 -13.95 2.65 9.31
CA GLY A 59 -15.20 2.81 8.57
C GLY A 59 -15.75 1.47 8.06
N GLN A 60 -14.88 0.63 7.51
CA GLN A 60 -15.25 -0.69 6.99
C GLN A 60 -15.66 -1.63 8.12
N ALA A 61 -14.92 -1.62 9.24
CA ALA A 61 -15.29 -2.38 10.44
C ALA A 61 -16.69 -2.02 10.93
N TYR A 62 -17.03 -0.72 10.97
CA TYR A 62 -18.37 -0.27 11.37
C TYR A 62 -19.48 -0.71 10.40
N VAL A 63 -19.25 -0.60 9.09
CA VAL A 63 -20.22 -1.03 8.07
C VAL A 63 -20.51 -2.51 8.21
N ASN A 64 -19.46 -3.33 8.37
CA ASN A 64 -19.55 -4.78 8.50
C ASN A 64 -20.07 -5.26 9.86
N GLY A 65 -20.31 -4.35 10.83
CA GLY A 65 -20.77 -4.73 12.17
C GLY A 65 -19.70 -5.35 13.05
N ASN A 66 -18.42 -5.24 12.66
CA ASN A 66 -17.30 -5.78 13.42
C ASN A 66 -16.93 -4.88 14.60
N SER A 67 -16.46 -5.50 15.69
CA SER A 67 -15.88 -4.76 16.82
C SER A 67 -14.60 -4.04 16.40
N ARG A 68 -14.52 -2.75 16.73
CA ARG A 68 -13.32 -1.92 16.50
C ARG A 68 -12.10 -2.46 17.25
N LEU A 69 -12.32 -2.98 18.45
CA LEU A 69 -11.25 -3.59 19.25
C LEU A 69 -10.70 -4.85 18.58
N MET A 70 -11.59 -5.72 18.07
CA MET A 70 -11.17 -6.93 17.36
C MET A 70 -10.43 -6.60 16.06
N TYR A 71 -10.87 -5.56 15.34
CA TYR A 71 -10.14 -5.04 14.18
C TYR A 71 -8.72 -4.58 14.57
N LEU A 72 -8.59 -3.78 15.64
CA LEU A 72 -7.29 -3.28 16.12
C LEU A 72 -6.36 -4.43 16.52
N ILE A 73 -6.87 -5.41 17.28
CA ILE A 73 -6.11 -6.60 17.68
C ILE A 73 -5.57 -7.34 16.46
N LYS A 74 -6.42 -7.61 15.46
CA LYS A 74 -6.00 -8.30 14.23
C LYS A 74 -4.93 -7.50 13.46
N GLN A 75 -5.08 -6.18 13.36
CA GLN A 75 -4.09 -5.31 12.72
C GLN A 75 -2.75 -5.35 13.46
N VAL A 76 -2.75 -5.23 14.79
CA VAL A 76 -1.54 -5.28 15.62
C VAL A 76 -0.85 -6.64 15.48
N ILE A 77 -1.61 -7.74 15.48
CA ILE A 77 -1.05 -9.09 15.29
C ILE A 77 -0.39 -9.21 13.91
N ILE A 78 -1.08 -8.83 12.83
CA ILE A 78 -0.57 -9.03 11.46
C ILE A 78 0.66 -8.16 11.21
N TRP A 79 0.59 -6.86 11.50
CA TRP A 79 1.71 -5.95 11.29
C TRP A 79 2.85 -6.18 12.29
N GLY A 80 2.51 -6.51 13.54
CA GLY A 80 3.49 -6.88 14.55
C GLY A 80 4.25 -8.15 14.18
N LEU A 81 3.57 -9.14 13.60
CA LEU A 81 4.22 -10.35 13.08
C LEU A 81 5.19 -10.03 11.94
N LEU A 82 4.79 -9.18 10.99
CA LEU A 82 5.69 -8.73 9.91
C LEU A 82 6.94 -8.06 10.49
N ILE A 83 6.77 -7.10 11.41
CA ILE A 83 7.89 -6.38 12.03
C ILE A 83 8.79 -7.35 12.82
N ALA A 84 8.20 -8.28 13.56
CA ALA A 84 8.93 -9.30 14.31
C ALA A 84 9.75 -10.21 13.36
N ILE A 85 9.19 -10.62 12.23
CA ILE A 85 9.91 -11.41 11.21
C ILE A 85 11.09 -10.63 10.65
N LEU A 86 10.91 -9.35 10.30
CA LEU A 86 12.00 -8.51 9.79
C LEU A 86 13.11 -8.32 10.84
N TRP A 87 12.74 -8.11 12.10
CA TRP A 87 13.69 -8.04 13.22
C TRP A 87 14.41 -9.38 13.45
N MET A 88 13.72 -10.51 13.33
CA MET A 88 14.34 -11.84 13.38
C MET A 88 15.33 -12.04 12.23
N PHE A 89 15.03 -11.55 11.02
CA PHE A 89 15.95 -11.67 9.89
C PHE A 89 17.25 -10.90 10.11
N GLN A 90 17.17 -9.73 10.75
CA GLN A 90 18.36 -8.97 11.15
C GLN A 90 19.15 -9.69 12.24
N THR A 91 18.49 -10.11 13.32
CA THR A 91 19.15 -10.74 14.49
C THR A 91 19.76 -12.11 14.19
N LEU A 92 19.16 -12.89 13.28
CA LEU A 92 19.67 -14.19 12.87
C LEU A 92 20.70 -14.11 11.73
N GLY A 93 21.09 -12.90 11.28
CA GLY A 93 22.06 -12.71 10.20
C GLY A 93 21.55 -13.12 8.80
N ILE A 94 20.24 -13.28 8.63
CA ILE A 94 19.62 -13.61 7.34
C ILE A 94 19.82 -12.46 6.34
N THR A 95 19.79 -11.22 6.81
CA THR A 95 20.09 -10.03 6.00
C THR A 95 21.48 -10.13 5.36
N SER A 96 22.50 -10.39 6.16
CA SER A 96 23.88 -10.58 5.70
C SER A 96 24.05 -11.80 4.79
N ALA A 97 23.34 -12.89 5.08
CA ALA A 97 23.45 -14.12 4.28
C ALA A 97 22.82 -13.97 2.88
N LEU A 98 21.73 -13.22 2.77
CA LEU A 98 21.07 -12.94 1.48
C LEU A 98 21.78 -11.86 0.68
N GLY A 99 22.37 -10.88 1.36
CA GLY A 99 22.85 -9.63 0.77
C GLY A 99 21.70 -8.66 0.49
N ASP A 100 22.03 -7.36 0.47
CA ASP A 100 21.05 -6.27 0.52
C ASP A 100 20.00 -6.33 -0.59
N GLN A 101 20.40 -6.62 -1.83
CA GLN A 101 19.48 -6.66 -2.96
C GLN A 101 18.43 -7.77 -2.82
N LYS A 102 18.85 -8.98 -2.42
CA LYS A 102 17.91 -10.10 -2.24
C LYS A 102 17.04 -9.88 -1.01
N TYR A 103 17.61 -9.35 0.06
CA TYR A 103 16.85 -9.00 1.25
C TYR A 103 15.79 -7.93 0.96
N ALA A 104 16.10 -6.89 0.18
CA ALA A 104 15.13 -5.88 -0.25
C ALA A 104 13.93 -6.49 -0.98
N LEU A 105 14.18 -7.45 -1.88
CA LEU A 105 13.11 -8.16 -2.59
C LEU A 105 12.25 -9.01 -1.65
N VAL A 106 12.88 -9.68 -0.68
CA VAL A 106 12.15 -10.46 0.34
C VAL A 106 11.29 -9.53 1.22
N LEU A 107 11.84 -8.40 1.67
CA LEU A 107 11.12 -7.39 2.44
C LEU A 107 9.90 -6.88 1.65
N LEU A 108 10.11 -6.50 0.38
CA LEU A 108 9.03 -6.05 -0.51
C LEU A 108 7.96 -7.13 -0.70
N ALA A 109 8.36 -8.37 -0.93
CA ALA A 109 7.44 -9.49 -1.08
C ALA A 109 6.60 -9.70 0.20
N LEU A 110 7.23 -9.67 1.38
CA LEU A 110 6.52 -9.75 2.66
C LEU A 110 5.54 -8.58 2.85
N LEU A 111 5.97 -7.35 2.57
CA LEU A 111 5.11 -6.17 2.65
C LEU A 111 3.91 -6.26 1.71
N VAL A 112 4.12 -6.71 0.48
CA VAL A 112 3.06 -6.94 -0.52
C VAL A 112 2.05 -7.96 0.00
N LEU A 113 2.54 -9.13 0.44
CA LEU A 113 1.67 -10.20 0.93
C LEU A 113 0.88 -9.77 2.16
N THR A 114 1.52 -9.07 3.10
CA THR A 114 0.86 -8.52 4.28
C THR A 114 -0.20 -7.48 3.88
N ALA A 115 0.12 -6.54 2.99
CA ALA A 115 -0.84 -5.53 2.53
C ALA A 115 -2.05 -6.17 1.83
N ILE A 116 -1.85 -7.17 0.98
CA ILE A 116 -2.93 -7.92 0.32
C ILE A 116 -3.75 -8.70 1.35
N ALA A 117 -3.11 -9.40 2.29
CA ALA A 117 -3.81 -10.17 3.32
C ALA A 117 -4.69 -9.28 4.21
N VAL A 118 -4.17 -8.14 4.65
CA VAL A 118 -4.95 -7.11 5.37
C VAL A 118 -6.04 -6.53 4.47
N GLY A 119 -5.72 -6.32 3.19
CA GLY A 119 -6.62 -5.90 2.13
C GLY A 119 -7.89 -6.74 2.05
N LEU A 120 -7.70 -8.04 1.90
CA LEU A 120 -8.79 -9.00 1.73
C LEU A 120 -9.61 -9.22 3.01
N SER A 121 -9.02 -9.03 4.18
CA SER A 121 -9.64 -9.42 5.46
C SER A 121 -10.17 -8.26 6.30
N LEU A 122 -9.55 -7.07 6.24
CA LEU A 122 -9.78 -5.99 7.21
C LEU A 122 -10.00 -4.62 6.58
N ASP A 123 -9.18 -4.24 5.60
CA ASP A 123 -9.26 -2.92 4.94
C ASP A 123 -8.99 -3.04 3.44
N PHE A 124 -10.06 -3.07 2.64
CA PHE A 124 -9.98 -3.33 1.20
C PHE A 124 -9.16 -2.28 0.42
N LYS A 125 -8.93 -1.09 0.99
CA LYS A 125 -8.04 -0.09 0.37
C LYS A 125 -6.61 -0.62 0.25
N LEU A 126 -6.15 -1.40 1.24
CA LEU A 126 -4.82 -1.99 1.23
C LEU A 126 -4.64 -3.11 0.20
N PHE A 127 -5.74 -3.69 -0.30
CA PHE A 127 -5.69 -4.63 -1.41
C PHE A 127 -5.12 -3.96 -2.68
N PHE A 128 -5.69 -2.80 -3.07
CA PHE A 128 -5.19 -2.04 -4.23
C PHE A 128 -3.79 -1.50 -4.02
N PHE A 129 -3.44 -1.11 -2.79
CA PHE A 129 -2.09 -0.69 -2.45
C PHE A 129 -1.10 -1.85 -2.57
N GLY A 130 -1.47 -3.04 -2.09
CA GLY A 130 -0.69 -4.27 -2.22
C GLY A 130 -0.49 -4.68 -3.68
N LEU A 131 -1.51 -4.55 -4.53
CA LEU A 131 -1.37 -4.81 -5.98
C LEU A 131 -0.40 -3.83 -6.65
N PHE A 132 -0.48 -2.55 -6.30
CA PHE A 132 0.48 -1.55 -6.78
C PHE A 132 1.91 -1.91 -6.34
N LEU A 133 2.12 -2.21 -5.06
CA LEU A 133 3.42 -2.63 -4.54
C LEU A 133 3.92 -3.92 -5.21
N ALA A 134 3.05 -4.89 -5.48
CA ALA A 134 3.41 -6.15 -6.12
C ALA A 134 4.00 -5.90 -7.51
N ALA A 135 3.34 -5.06 -8.29
CA ALA A 135 3.80 -4.71 -9.61
C ALA A 135 5.06 -3.81 -9.55
N GLY A 136 5.18 -2.92 -8.57
CA GLY A 136 6.42 -2.18 -8.30
C GLY A 136 7.61 -3.11 -7.94
N ALA A 137 7.39 -4.07 -7.06
CA ALA A 137 8.38 -5.07 -6.67
C ALA A 137 8.78 -5.96 -7.84
N TYR A 138 7.82 -6.34 -8.71
CA TYR A 138 8.13 -7.07 -9.95
C TYR A 138 9.07 -6.30 -10.86
N LEU A 139 8.79 -5.01 -11.08
CA LEU A 139 9.62 -4.13 -11.91
C LEU A 139 11.03 -3.94 -11.33
N LEU A 140 11.20 -4.06 -10.01
CA LEU A 140 12.51 -4.02 -9.34
C LEU A 140 13.23 -5.38 -9.39
N ALA A 141 12.48 -6.49 -9.32
CA ALA A 141 13.04 -7.84 -9.35
C ALA A 141 13.54 -8.24 -10.74
N VAL A 142 12.80 -7.85 -11.79
CA VAL A 142 13.10 -8.21 -13.19
C VAL A 142 13.06 -6.95 -14.06
N PRO A 143 14.05 -6.04 -13.93
CA PRO A 143 14.02 -4.75 -14.61
C PRO A 143 14.10 -4.85 -16.14
N ALA A 144 14.60 -5.98 -16.66
CA ALA A 144 14.65 -6.26 -18.10
C ALA A 144 13.33 -6.80 -18.66
N ASP A 145 12.41 -7.28 -17.83
CA ASP A 145 11.11 -7.77 -18.29
C ASP A 145 10.12 -6.62 -18.44
N THR A 146 9.83 -6.29 -19.69
CA THR A 146 8.95 -5.19 -20.07
C THR A 146 7.50 -5.62 -20.23
N THR A 147 7.13 -6.86 -19.91
CA THR A 147 5.77 -7.38 -20.14
C THR A 147 4.72 -6.56 -19.41
N ILE A 148 4.92 -6.28 -18.11
CA ILE A 148 4.01 -5.42 -17.33
C ILE A 148 4.01 -4.00 -17.87
N LEU A 149 5.20 -3.46 -18.21
CA LEU A 149 5.33 -2.12 -18.75
C LEU A 149 4.54 -1.95 -20.05
N THR A 150 4.62 -2.93 -20.94
CA THR A 150 3.95 -2.93 -22.25
C THR A 150 2.43 -2.99 -22.08
N LYS A 151 1.92 -3.94 -21.26
CA LYS A 151 0.48 -4.06 -21.00
C LYS A 151 -0.12 -2.81 -20.37
N VAL A 152 0.55 -2.25 -19.36
CA VAL A 152 0.10 -1.00 -18.71
C VAL A 152 0.20 0.17 -19.70
N GLY A 153 1.29 0.24 -20.48
CA GLY A 153 1.49 1.26 -21.50
C GLY A 153 0.40 1.29 -22.55
N GLU A 154 -0.03 0.13 -23.04
CA GLU A 154 -1.12 0.00 -24.01
C GLU A 154 -2.46 0.46 -23.42
N ILE A 155 -2.80 0.04 -22.20
CA ILE A 155 -4.04 0.42 -21.52
C ILE A 155 -4.13 1.94 -21.35
N PHE A 156 -3.03 2.58 -20.95
CA PHE A 156 -2.97 4.02 -20.67
C PHE A 156 -2.46 4.87 -21.84
N ARG A 157 -2.24 4.27 -23.01
CA ARG A 157 -1.73 4.93 -24.22
C ARG A 157 -0.41 5.69 -23.98
N ILE A 158 0.49 5.11 -23.20
CA ILE A 158 1.84 5.65 -22.96
C ILE A 158 2.71 5.31 -24.16
N ALA A 159 3.18 6.33 -24.88
CA ALA A 159 4.12 6.15 -25.98
C ALA A 159 5.47 5.64 -25.46
N ASP A 160 5.91 4.52 -26.02
CA ASP A 160 7.17 3.83 -25.69
C ASP A 160 7.33 3.50 -24.18
N PRO A 161 6.52 2.54 -23.68
CA PRO A 161 6.45 2.25 -22.26
C PRO A 161 7.73 1.63 -21.70
N GLN A 162 8.50 0.93 -22.55
CA GLN A 162 9.73 0.25 -22.15
C GLN A 162 10.79 1.25 -21.68
N ASN A 163 10.83 2.43 -22.32
CA ASN A 163 11.76 3.50 -22.00
C ASN A 163 11.22 4.50 -20.96
N LYS A 164 10.00 4.29 -20.45
CA LYS A 164 9.35 5.20 -19.46
C LYS A 164 8.83 4.48 -18.22
N PRO A 165 9.66 3.69 -17.54
CA PRO A 165 9.16 2.86 -16.47
C PRO A 165 8.79 3.67 -15.21
N GLN A 166 9.39 4.85 -15.00
CA GLN A 166 8.98 5.77 -13.93
C GLN A 166 7.55 6.30 -14.18
N THR A 167 7.23 6.68 -15.41
CA THR A 167 5.87 7.11 -15.80
C THR A 167 4.86 6.00 -15.52
N ILE A 168 5.22 4.74 -15.76
CA ILE A 168 4.34 3.59 -15.51
C ILE A 168 4.14 3.38 -14.01
N VAL A 169 5.19 3.43 -13.20
CA VAL A 169 5.07 3.35 -11.73
C VAL A 169 4.14 4.44 -11.19
N VAL A 170 4.32 5.69 -11.63
CA VAL A 170 3.47 6.81 -11.24
C VAL A 170 2.03 6.60 -11.71
N THR A 171 1.83 6.15 -12.95
CA THR A 171 0.49 5.88 -13.49
C THR A 171 -0.22 4.79 -12.69
N MET A 172 0.47 3.70 -12.36
CA MET A 172 -0.10 2.62 -11.53
C MET A 172 -0.39 3.09 -10.11
N ALA A 173 0.48 3.93 -9.52
CA ALA A 173 0.23 4.52 -8.21
C ALA A 173 -1.04 5.39 -8.23
N LEU A 174 -1.22 6.21 -9.27
CA LEU A 174 -2.43 7.03 -9.45
C LEU A 174 -3.68 6.17 -9.60
N VAL A 175 -3.63 5.10 -10.40
CA VAL A 175 -4.76 4.18 -10.58
C VAL A 175 -5.12 3.50 -9.27
N GLY A 176 -4.14 2.94 -8.56
CA GLY A 176 -4.37 2.33 -7.25
C GLY A 176 -4.94 3.32 -6.24
N PHE A 177 -4.42 4.55 -6.22
CA PHE A 177 -4.92 5.62 -5.38
C PHE A 177 -6.39 5.95 -5.68
N VAL A 178 -6.75 6.10 -6.95
CA VAL A 178 -8.13 6.39 -7.36
C VAL A 178 -9.07 5.26 -6.95
N LEU A 179 -8.70 4.00 -7.16
CA LEU A 179 -9.49 2.84 -6.74
C LEU A 179 -9.68 2.79 -5.21
N SER A 180 -8.62 3.05 -4.46
CA SER A 180 -8.67 3.14 -3.00
C SER A 180 -9.53 4.30 -2.50
N ALA A 181 -9.43 5.46 -3.15
CA ALA A 181 -10.23 6.64 -2.83
C ALA A 181 -11.72 6.41 -3.13
N PHE A 182 -12.03 5.77 -4.26
CA PHE A 182 -13.39 5.37 -4.60
C PHE A 182 -13.99 4.45 -3.53
N PHE A 183 -13.23 3.45 -3.07
CA PHE A 183 -13.67 2.57 -2.00
C PHE A 183 -13.88 3.32 -0.67
N LEU A 184 -12.99 4.25 -0.33
CA LEU A 184 -13.13 5.11 0.85
C LEU A 184 -14.44 5.91 0.82
N ILE A 185 -14.77 6.51 -0.33
CA ILE A 185 -16.01 7.28 -0.51
C ILE A 185 -17.22 6.35 -0.38
N SER A 186 -17.16 5.16 -1.00
CA SER A 186 -18.22 4.16 -0.95
C SER A 186 -18.53 3.71 0.48
N VAL A 187 -17.49 3.43 1.29
CA VAL A 187 -17.65 3.09 2.71
C VAL A 187 -18.29 4.25 3.48
N ARG A 188 -17.90 5.50 3.22
CA ARG A 188 -18.52 6.67 3.86
C ARG A 188 -20.01 6.80 3.51
N GLY A 189 -20.39 6.55 2.27
CA GLY A 189 -21.79 6.48 1.85
C GLY A 189 -22.57 5.39 2.59
N ALA A 190 -21.99 4.19 2.70
CA ALA A 190 -22.58 3.08 3.44
C ALA A 190 -22.77 3.38 4.94
N ILE A 191 -21.80 4.05 5.58
CA ILE A 191 -21.92 4.53 6.97
C ILE A 191 -23.12 5.45 7.14
N MET A 192 -23.29 6.42 6.23
CA MET A 192 -24.40 7.37 6.28
C MET A 192 -25.75 6.66 6.13
N ALA A 193 -25.87 5.74 5.16
CA ALA A 193 -27.08 4.93 4.98
C ALA A 193 -27.43 4.09 6.22
N LYS A 194 -26.43 3.44 6.84
CA LYS A 194 -26.62 2.64 8.06
C LYS A 194 -27.09 3.48 9.24
N ARG A 195 -26.56 4.70 9.40
CA ARG A 195 -26.98 5.64 10.47
C ARG A 195 -28.39 6.17 10.28
N ILE A 196 -28.83 6.37 9.04
CA ILE A 196 -30.21 6.80 8.75
C ILE A 196 -31.19 5.68 9.10
N ARG A 197 -30.88 4.42 8.78
CA ARG A 197 -31.74 3.26 9.11
C ARG A 197 -31.83 2.94 10.61
N ALA A 198 -30.85 3.38 11.40
CA ALA A 198 -30.81 3.14 12.84
C ALA A 198 -31.56 4.21 13.66
N LYS A 199 -32.08 5.25 12.99
CA LYS A 199 -32.99 6.24 13.56
C LYS A 199 -34.42 5.90 13.18
#